data_AF-A0A388T8J6-F1
#
_entry.id   AF-A0A388T8J6-F1
#
_cell.length_a   1.000
_cell.length_b   1.000
_cell.length_c   1.000
_cell.angle_alpha   90.00
_cell.angle_beta   90.00
_cell.angle_gamma   90.00
#
_symmetry.space_group_name_H-M   'P 1'
#
loop_
_entity.id
_entity.type
_entity.pdbx_description
1 polymer ?
#
loop_
_entity_poly.entity_id
_entity_poly.type
_entity_poly.pdbx_seq_one_letter_code
_entity_poly.pdbx_strand_id
1 'polypeptide(L)'
;MKCLSYLELYAGKLNAMLDRQHPKDIFDMRIYLQKNKNLDSLMDVFIAYLAQGNRPFSEILEPNLLNIKDIFVNSFVGMTEEISLEELLAVRISVINRVKKSLTAKHKDFLLSLMHNQPDWSLLPFPNLQNLPALNWKLQNIAKMSAAKDTAEIKKLEKNIENNPRA
;
A
#
# COMPACT_ATOMS: atom_id res chain seq x y z
N MET A 1 -16.15 -5.05 21.24
CA MET A 1 -15.70 -4.62 19.90
C MET A 1 -14.23 -4.26 20.03
N LYS A 2 -13.31 -5.06 19.46
CA LYS A 2 -11.87 -4.75 19.51
C LYS A 2 -11.61 -3.65 18.48
N CYS A 3 -11.35 -2.43 18.95
CA CYS A 3 -11.00 -1.32 18.06
C CYS A 3 -9.61 -1.60 17.47
N LEU A 4 -9.43 -1.32 16.17
CA LEU A 4 -8.12 -1.41 15.53
C LEU A 4 -7.17 -0.39 16.17
N SER A 5 -5.89 -0.72 16.26
CA SER A 5 -4.90 0.27 16.64
C SER A 5 -4.87 1.41 15.61
N TYR A 6 -4.40 2.58 16.03
CA TYR A 6 -4.27 3.75 15.16
C TYR A 6 -3.49 3.43 13.86
N LEU A 7 -2.39 2.66 13.98
CA LEU A 7 -1.56 2.28 12.85
C LEU A 7 -2.27 1.26 11.93
N GLU A 8 -2.98 0.27 12.47
CA GLU A 8 -3.76 -0.68 11.65
C GLU A 8 -4.86 0.01 10.86
N LEU A 9 -5.57 0.97 11.48
CA LEU A 9 -6.59 1.76 10.82
C LEU A 9 -6.00 2.51 9.61
N TYR A 10 -4.91 3.24 9.81
CA TYR A 10 -4.32 4.04 8.75
C TYR A 10 -3.56 3.21 7.71
N ALA A 11 -3.00 2.05 8.07
CA ALA A 11 -2.39 1.13 7.12
C ALA A 11 -3.46 0.56 6.17
N GLY A 12 -4.63 0.20 6.70
CA GLY A 12 -5.77 -0.21 5.90
C GLY A 12 -6.26 0.90 4.97
N LYS A 13 -6.34 2.14 5.45
CA LYS A 13 -6.70 3.31 4.63
C LYS A 13 -5.67 3.61 3.54
N LEU A 14 -4.38 3.52 3.85
CA LEU A 14 -3.31 3.68 2.86
C LEU A 14 -3.40 2.61 1.78
N ASN A 15 -3.60 1.35 2.15
CA ASN A 15 -3.76 0.25 1.19
C ASN A 15 -5.00 0.47 0.30
N ALA A 16 -6.15 0.86 0.88
CA ALA A 16 -7.35 1.17 0.13
C ALA A 16 -7.16 2.38 -0.80
N MET A 17 -6.48 3.43 -0.32
CA MET A 17 -6.16 4.63 -1.08
C MET A 17 -5.32 4.31 -2.32
N LEU A 18 -4.32 3.43 -2.21
CA LEU A 18 -3.50 3.03 -3.35
C LEU A 18 -4.23 2.11 -4.34
N ASP A 19 -5.13 1.25 -3.85
CA ASP A 19 -5.89 0.31 -4.71
C ASP A 19 -7.02 0.99 -5.48
N ARG A 20 -7.97 1.64 -4.77
CA ARG A 20 -9.19 2.21 -5.36
C ARG A 20 -9.20 3.73 -5.49
N GLN A 21 -8.23 4.43 -4.87
CA GLN A 21 -8.06 5.89 -4.97
C GLN A 21 -9.32 6.70 -4.65
N HIS A 22 -10.16 6.23 -3.72
CA HIS A 22 -11.38 6.93 -3.35
C HIS A 22 -11.04 8.26 -2.66
N PRO A 23 -11.73 9.38 -2.97
CA PRO A 23 -11.48 10.70 -2.38
C PRO A 23 -11.35 10.70 -0.85
N LYS A 24 -12.24 9.96 -0.18
CA LYS A 24 -12.22 9.78 1.28
C LYS A 24 -10.92 9.18 1.82
N ASP A 25 -10.38 8.14 1.17
CA ASP A 25 -9.15 7.50 1.64
C ASP A 25 -7.95 8.43 1.41
N ILE A 26 -7.95 9.20 0.32
CA ILE A 26 -6.94 10.23 0.03
C ILE A 26 -6.98 11.32 1.10
N PHE A 27 -8.18 11.81 1.44
CA PHE A 27 -8.37 12.82 2.48
C PHE A 27 -7.95 12.32 3.87
N ASP A 28 -8.27 11.07 4.20
CA ASP A 28 -7.81 10.46 5.44
C ASP A 28 -6.28 10.44 5.52
N MET A 29 -5.57 10.13 4.42
CA MET A 29 -4.11 10.19 4.39
C MET A 29 -3.57 11.60 4.48
N ARG A 30 -4.29 12.63 4.00
CA ARG A 30 -3.95 14.04 4.29
C ARG A 30 -4.00 14.30 5.80
N ILE A 31 -5.07 13.90 6.48
CA ILE A 31 -5.19 14.06 7.94
C ILE A 31 -4.06 13.35 8.67
N TYR A 32 -3.71 12.13 8.22
CA TYR A 32 -2.57 11.41 8.77
C TYR A 32 -1.27 12.21 8.65
N LEU A 33 -0.99 12.75 7.46
CA LEU A 33 0.23 13.52 7.19
C LEU A 33 0.27 14.91 7.83
N GLN A 34 -0.88 15.47 8.21
CA GLN A 34 -0.93 16.70 9.00
C GLN A 34 -0.53 16.44 10.46
N LYS A 35 -0.87 15.26 11.00
CA LYS A 35 -0.52 14.85 12.37
C LYS A 35 0.86 14.20 12.46
N ASN A 36 1.30 13.53 11.39
CA ASN A 36 2.53 12.76 11.33
C ASN A 36 3.41 13.29 10.18
N LYS A 37 4.69 13.55 10.43
CA LYS A 37 5.59 14.15 9.41
C LYS A 37 5.88 13.23 8.21
N ASN A 38 5.77 11.91 8.41
CA ASN A 38 6.10 10.87 7.43
C ASN A 38 5.24 9.61 7.64
N LEU A 39 5.52 8.56 6.88
CA LEU A 39 4.81 7.27 6.93
C LEU A 39 5.59 6.19 7.69
N ASP A 40 6.78 6.48 8.22
CA ASP A 40 7.74 5.47 8.69
C ASP A 40 7.11 4.51 9.71
N SER A 41 6.40 5.05 10.70
CA SER A 41 5.70 4.26 11.73
C SER A 41 4.55 3.40 11.20
N LEU A 42 4.06 3.71 9.99
CA LEU A 42 2.98 3.00 9.33
C LEU A 42 3.50 1.88 8.42
N MET A 43 4.75 1.96 7.97
CA MET A 43 5.22 1.15 6.84
C MET A 43 5.21 -0.35 7.14
N ASP A 44 5.67 -0.80 8.30
CA ASP A 44 5.63 -2.23 8.65
C ASP A 44 4.19 -2.77 8.54
N VAL A 45 3.23 -2.08 9.18
CA VAL A 45 1.82 -2.47 9.18
C VAL A 45 1.23 -2.38 7.77
N PHE A 46 1.56 -1.34 7.01
CA PHE A 46 1.15 -1.20 5.62
C PHE A 46 1.64 -2.37 4.76
N ILE A 47 2.91 -2.78 4.90
CA ILE A 47 3.46 -3.93 4.16
C ILE A 47 2.75 -5.22 4.56
N ALA A 48 2.41 -5.41 5.84
CA ALA A 48 1.60 -6.55 6.27
C ALA A 48 0.19 -6.55 5.65
N TYR A 49 -0.46 -5.38 5.51
CA TYR A 49 -1.75 -5.27 4.82
C TYR A 49 -1.63 -5.50 3.30
N LEU A 50 -0.60 -4.94 2.67
CA LEU A 50 -0.30 -5.12 1.26
C LEU A 50 -0.11 -6.61 0.92
N ALA A 51 0.65 -7.32 1.76
CA ALA A 51 0.94 -8.74 1.58
C ALA A 51 -0.30 -9.64 1.64
N GLN A 52 -1.36 -9.20 2.33
CA GLN A 52 -2.65 -9.90 2.38
C GLN A 52 -3.55 -9.61 1.17
N GLY A 53 -3.24 -8.58 0.38
CA GLY A 53 -4.05 -8.15 -0.75
C GLY A 53 -3.92 -9.07 -1.98
N ASN A 54 -5.00 -9.21 -2.74
CA ASN A 54 -5.00 -10.01 -3.96
C ASN A 54 -4.33 -9.31 -5.15
N ARG A 55 -4.23 -7.98 -5.13
CA ARG A 55 -3.61 -7.20 -6.21
C ARG A 55 -2.10 -7.47 -6.29
N PRO A 56 -1.51 -7.39 -7.50
CA PRO A 56 -0.06 -7.44 -7.66
C PRO A 56 0.61 -6.29 -6.89
N PHE A 57 1.73 -6.58 -6.22
CA PHE A 57 2.42 -5.57 -5.41
C PHE A 57 2.91 -4.41 -6.28
N SER A 58 3.34 -4.71 -7.51
CA SER A 58 3.78 -3.70 -8.46
C SER A 58 2.70 -2.66 -8.78
N GLU A 59 1.42 -3.08 -8.83
CA GLU A 59 0.29 -2.20 -9.12
C GLU A 59 -0.13 -1.35 -7.93
N ILE A 60 0.04 -1.83 -6.70
CA ILE A 60 -0.30 -1.03 -5.51
C ILE A 60 0.79 -0.01 -5.21
N LEU A 61 2.07 -0.37 -5.37
CA LEU A 61 3.19 0.54 -5.13
C LEU A 61 3.37 1.58 -6.25
N GLU A 62 2.86 1.28 -7.45
CA GLU A 62 2.83 2.21 -8.58
C GLU A 62 1.45 2.14 -9.26
N PRO A 63 0.43 2.78 -8.67
CA PRO A 63 -0.93 2.67 -9.16
C PRO A 63 -1.17 3.57 -10.38
N ASN A 64 -1.98 3.08 -11.31
CA ASN A 64 -2.50 3.89 -12.41
C ASN A 64 -3.45 4.96 -11.85
N LEU A 65 -3.18 6.24 -12.13
CA LEU A 65 -3.98 7.34 -11.59
C LEU A 65 -5.39 7.33 -12.17
N LEU A 66 -6.39 7.09 -11.31
CA LEU A 66 -7.79 7.08 -11.73
C LEU A 66 -8.34 8.50 -11.87
N ASN A 67 -9.26 8.70 -12.81
CA ASN A 67 -10.08 9.90 -12.82
C ASN A 67 -11.16 9.78 -11.73
N ILE A 68 -11.04 10.60 -10.68
CA ILE A 68 -11.92 10.54 -9.51
C ILE A 68 -12.91 11.71 -9.45
N LYS A 69 -13.00 12.52 -10.52
CA LYS A 69 -13.81 13.75 -10.53
C LYS A 69 -15.27 13.49 -10.17
N ASP A 70 -15.90 12.51 -10.80
CA ASP A 70 -17.33 12.24 -10.56
C ASP A 70 -17.58 11.71 -9.14
N ILE A 71 -16.70 10.85 -8.64
CA ILE A 71 -16.78 10.34 -7.25
C ILE A 71 -16.55 11.47 -6.25
N PHE A 72 -15.63 12.38 -6.55
CA PHE A 72 -15.37 13.56 -5.72
C PHE A 72 -16.62 14.43 -5.61
N VAL A 73 -17.23 14.80 -6.74
CA VAL A 73 -18.43 15.66 -6.76
C VAL A 73 -19.62 14.98 -6.08
N ASN A 74 -19.88 13.71 -6.39
CA ASN A 74 -21.11 13.05 -5.98
C ASN A 74 -21.05 12.43 -4.57
N SER A 75 -19.86 12.09 -4.08
CA SER A 75 -19.70 11.23 -2.90
C SER A 75 -18.67 11.74 -1.89
N PHE A 76 -18.14 12.96 -2.07
CA PHE A 76 -17.15 13.53 -1.16
C PHE A 76 -17.41 15.00 -0.83
N VAL A 77 -17.83 15.81 -1.81
CA VAL A 77 -18.26 17.20 -1.55
C VAL A 77 -19.38 17.21 -0.50
N GLY A 78 -19.22 18.08 0.52
CA GLY A 78 -20.17 18.21 1.63
C GLY A 78 -19.98 17.23 2.79
N MET A 79 -19.04 16.27 2.70
CA MET A 79 -18.75 15.33 3.79
C MET A 79 -17.61 15.77 4.72
N THR A 80 -16.72 16.65 4.27
CA THR A 80 -15.50 17.06 4.99
C THR A 80 -15.30 18.57 4.91
N GLU A 81 -14.23 19.07 5.53
CA GLU A 81 -13.74 20.43 5.27
C GLU A 81 -13.54 20.66 3.76
N GLU A 82 -13.68 21.92 3.34
CA GLU A 82 -13.52 22.31 1.93
C GLU A 82 -12.07 22.06 1.49
N ILE A 83 -11.88 21.05 0.63
CA ILE A 83 -10.65 20.78 -0.10
C ILE A 83 -11.00 20.72 -1.58
N SER A 84 -10.20 21.34 -2.44
CA SER A 84 -10.44 21.27 -3.88
C SER A 84 -10.06 19.89 -4.44
N LEU A 85 -10.57 19.57 -5.64
CA LEU A 85 -10.15 18.36 -6.33
C LEU A 85 -8.64 18.40 -6.62
N GLU A 86 -8.12 19.55 -7.02
CA GLU A 86 -6.71 19.76 -7.33
C GLU A 86 -5.82 19.50 -6.11
N GLU A 87 -6.21 20.00 -4.94
CA GLU A 87 -5.50 19.74 -3.68
C GLU A 87 -5.54 18.26 -3.30
N LEU A 88 -6.68 17.60 -3.48
CA LEU A 88 -6.82 16.18 -3.19
C LEU A 88 -5.95 15.32 -4.14
N LEU A 89 -5.90 15.69 -5.42
CA LEU A 89 -5.02 15.07 -6.40
C LEU A 89 -3.54 15.27 -6.05
N ALA A 90 -3.16 16.46 -5.56
CA ALA A 90 -1.81 16.73 -5.09
C ALA A 90 -1.44 15.88 -3.85
N VAL A 91 -2.37 15.71 -2.90
CA VAL A 91 -2.21 14.79 -1.76
C VAL A 91 -1.96 13.37 -2.27
N ARG A 92 -2.75 12.89 -3.24
CA ARG A 92 -2.58 11.55 -3.81
C ARG A 92 -1.16 11.30 -4.31
N ILE A 93 -0.63 12.22 -5.12
CA ILE A 93 0.73 12.12 -5.65
C ILE A 93 1.78 12.19 -4.53
N SER A 94 1.60 13.09 -3.56
CA SER A 94 2.49 13.20 -2.39
C SER A 94 2.54 11.89 -1.59
N VAL A 95 1.40 11.26 -1.32
CA VAL A 95 1.32 9.98 -0.58
C VAL A 95 2.02 8.87 -1.35
N ILE A 96 1.73 8.69 -2.64
CA ILE A 96 2.40 7.67 -3.49
C ILE A 96 3.92 7.83 -3.44
N ASN A 97 4.41 9.06 -3.61
CA ASN A 97 5.85 9.34 -3.55
C ASN A 97 6.46 9.07 -2.18
N ARG A 98 5.74 9.37 -1.09
CA ARG A 98 6.18 9.10 0.28
C ARG A 98 6.23 7.60 0.57
N VAL A 99 5.25 6.83 0.11
CA VAL A 99 5.27 5.35 0.24
C VAL A 99 6.53 4.80 -0.40
N LYS A 100 6.79 5.16 -1.68
CA LYS A 100 8.01 4.73 -2.38
C LYS A 100 9.26 5.10 -1.59
N LYS A 101 9.36 6.34 -1.11
CA LYS A 101 10.48 6.84 -0.30
C LYS A 101 10.69 6.10 1.02
N SER A 102 9.60 5.65 1.66
CA SER A 102 9.63 5.01 2.98
C SER A 102 9.85 3.49 2.91
N LEU A 103 9.99 2.91 1.71
CA LEU A 103 10.34 1.50 1.54
C LEU A 103 11.80 1.25 1.94
N THR A 104 11.99 0.58 3.07
CA THR A 104 13.29 0.11 3.54
C THR A 104 13.75 -1.11 2.75
N ALA A 105 15.03 -1.49 2.87
CA ALA A 105 15.53 -2.75 2.31
C ALA A 105 14.73 -3.95 2.82
N LYS A 106 14.44 -4.00 4.13
CA LYS A 106 13.63 -5.08 4.73
C LYS A 106 12.25 -5.21 4.10
N HIS A 107 11.56 -4.10 3.83
CA HIS A 107 10.25 -4.13 3.16
C HIS A 107 10.35 -4.73 1.75
N LYS A 108 11.39 -4.33 1.01
CA LYS A 108 11.63 -4.79 -0.37
C LYS A 108 11.93 -6.29 -0.38
N ASP A 109 12.87 -6.71 0.47
CA ASP A 109 13.29 -8.11 0.61
C ASP A 109 12.11 -8.99 1.04
N PHE A 110 11.25 -8.50 1.95
CA PHE A 110 10.05 -9.22 2.37
C PHE A 110 9.08 -9.45 1.20
N LEU A 111 8.75 -8.40 0.43
CA LEU A 111 7.84 -8.52 -0.71
C LEU A 111 8.41 -9.44 -1.80
N LEU A 112 9.72 -9.39 -2.07
CA LEU A 112 10.37 -10.29 -3.01
C LEU A 112 10.35 -11.74 -2.51
N SER A 113 10.64 -11.96 -1.23
CA SER A 113 10.60 -13.30 -0.62
C SER A 113 9.22 -13.96 -0.75
N LEU A 114 8.14 -13.17 -0.61
CA LEU A 114 6.76 -13.61 -0.87
C LEU A 114 6.55 -14.00 -2.33
N MET A 115 7.00 -13.17 -3.28
CA MET A 115 6.88 -13.45 -4.72
C MET A 115 7.69 -14.68 -5.15
N HIS A 116 8.79 -14.99 -4.45
CA HIS A 116 9.55 -16.23 -4.64
C HIS A 116 8.95 -17.44 -3.92
N ASN A 117 7.79 -17.29 -3.27
CA ASN A 117 7.15 -18.33 -2.47
C ASN A 117 8.05 -18.88 -1.33
N GLN A 118 8.98 -18.05 -0.84
CA GLN A 118 9.90 -18.33 0.27
C GLN A 118 9.88 -17.15 1.25
N PRO A 119 8.73 -16.85 1.88
CA PRO A 119 8.57 -15.66 2.70
C PRO A 119 9.51 -15.66 3.91
N ASP A 120 10.28 -14.58 4.07
CA ASP A 120 11.09 -14.34 5.26
C ASP A 120 10.31 -13.50 6.28
N TRP A 121 9.60 -14.18 7.18
CA TRP A 121 8.77 -13.56 8.21
C TRP A 121 9.58 -12.73 9.23
N SER A 122 10.89 -12.93 9.33
CA SER A 122 11.75 -12.21 10.27
C SER A 122 11.98 -10.75 9.87
N LEU A 123 11.69 -10.40 8.61
CA LEU A 123 11.85 -9.05 8.07
C LEU A 123 10.77 -8.06 8.55
N LEU A 124 9.70 -8.56 9.15
CA LEU A 124 8.65 -7.74 9.78
C LEU A 124 8.51 -8.05 11.27
N PRO A 125 8.17 -7.06 12.12
CA PRO A 125 8.11 -7.22 13.57
C PRO A 125 6.81 -7.92 14.05
N PHE A 126 6.18 -8.75 13.22
CA PHE A 126 4.86 -9.35 13.51
C PHE A 126 4.97 -10.88 13.66
N PRO A 127 5.06 -11.41 14.89
CA PRO A 127 5.38 -12.82 15.13
C PRO A 127 4.33 -13.82 14.64
N ASN A 128 3.11 -13.37 14.34
CA ASN A 128 2.01 -14.22 13.90
C ASN A 128 1.56 -13.94 12.46
N LEU A 129 2.38 -13.22 11.68
CA LEU A 129 2.01 -12.81 10.33
C LEU A 129 1.73 -14.03 9.43
N GLN A 130 2.55 -15.08 9.52
CA GLN A 130 2.37 -16.34 8.77
C GLN A 130 1.04 -17.06 9.05
N ASN A 131 0.38 -16.77 10.17
CA ASN A 131 -0.84 -17.45 10.58
C ASN A 131 -2.09 -16.83 9.97
N LEU A 132 -1.96 -15.68 9.27
CA LEU A 132 -3.10 -14.99 8.67
C LEU A 132 -3.64 -15.78 7.46
N PRO A 133 -4.94 -16.14 7.44
CA PRO A 133 -5.52 -16.89 6.32
C PRO A 133 -5.34 -16.20 4.96
N ALA A 134 -5.40 -14.87 4.92
CA ALA A 134 -5.22 -14.10 3.70
C ALA A 134 -3.80 -14.23 3.11
N LEU A 135 -2.77 -14.36 3.96
CA LEU A 135 -1.40 -14.58 3.50
C LEU A 135 -1.20 -16.00 2.96
N ASN A 136 -1.81 -17.00 3.62
CA ASN A 136 -1.81 -18.37 3.10
C ASN A 136 -2.49 -18.44 1.73
N TRP A 137 -3.61 -17.73 1.56
CA TRP A 137 -4.29 -17.60 0.27
C TRP A 137 -3.42 -16.90 -0.77
N LYS A 138 -2.71 -15.81 -0.40
CA LYS A 138 -1.78 -15.11 -1.29
C LYS A 138 -0.68 -16.03 -1.80
N LEU A 139 -0.02 -16.78 -0.91
CA LEU A 139 1.04 -17.73 -1.26
C LEU A 139 0.53 -18.83 -2.19
N GLN A 140 -0.67 -19.36 -1.94
CA GLN A 140 -1.30 -20.33 -2.85
C GLN A 140 -1.57 -19.74 -4.23
N ASN A 141 -1.94 -18.47 -4.34
CA ASN A 141 -2.16 -17.82 -5.62
C ASN A 141 -0.85 -17.59 -6.37
N ILE A 142 0.20 -17.13 -5.67
CA ILE A 142 1.54 -16.97 -6.23
C ILE A 142 2.05 -18.33 -6.75
N ALA A 143 1.94 -19.39 -5.96
CA ALA A 143 2.37 -20.74 -6.38
C ALA A 143 1.62 -21.31 -7.59
N LYS A 144 0.44 -20.76 -7.92
CA LYS A 144 -0.39 -21.18 -9.08
C LYS A 144 -0.15 -20.30 -10.32
N MET A 145 0.62 -19.22 -10.20
CA MET A 145 0.95 -18.38 -11.35
C MET A 145 1.87 -19.13 -12.32
N SER A 146 1.84 -18.73 -13.59
CA SER A 146 2.76 -19.28 -14.57
C SER A 146 4.13 -18.62 -14.42
N ALA A 147 5.21 -19.36 -14.67
CA ALA A 147 6.57 -18.85 -14.57
C ALA A 147 6.79 -17.52 -15.33
N ALA A 148 6.12 -17.35 -16.48
CA ALA A 148 6.16 -16.11 -17.26
C ALA A 148 5.48 -14.93 -16.53
N LYS A 149 4.32 -15.15 -15.89
CA LYS A 149 3.62 -14.13 -15.10
C LYS A 149 4.39 -13.78 -13.83
N ASP A 150 4.96 -14.77 -13.16
CA ASP A 150 5.79 -14.56 -11.97
C ASP A 150 7.02 -13.72 -12.31
N THR A 151 7.76 -14.11 -13.34
CA THR A 151 8.95 -13.39 -13.79
C THR A 151 8.62 -11.95 -14.19
N ALA A 152 7.47 -11.73 -14.85
CA ALA A 152 7.03 -10.39 -15.24
C ALA A 152 6.67 -9.52 -14.03
N GLU A 153 5.96 -10.06 -13.04
CA GLU A 153 5.60 -9.33 -11.82
C GLU A 153 6.82 -9.03 -10.95
N ILE A 154 7.73 -9.99 -10.78
CA ILE A 154 8.98 -9.78 -10.02
C ILE A 154 9.80 -8.65 -10.66
N LYS A 155 10.05 -8.71 -11.97
CA LYS A 155 10.79 -7.66 -12.69
C LYS A 155 10.14 -6.28 -12.55
N LYS A 156 8.80 -6.23 -12.61
CA LYS A 156 8.06 -4.97 -12.46
C LYS A 156 8.16 -4.46 -11.02
N LEU A 157 8.04 -5.35 -10.03
CA LEU A 157 8.19 -5.01 -8.63
C LEU A 157 9.61 -4.49 -8.33
N GLU A 158 10.64 -5.19 -8.77
CA GLU A 158 12.05 -4.78 -8.65
C GLU A 158 12.27 -3.37 -9.22
N LYS A 159 11.80 -3.12 -10.46
CA LYS A 159 11.87 -1.79 -11.06
C LYS A 159 11.19 -0.74 -10.20
N ASN A 160 10.00 -1.03 -9.67
CA ASN A 160 9.21 -0.06 -8.89
C ASN A 160 9.88 0.28 -7.55
N ILE A 161 10.59 -0.68 -6.95
CA ILE A 161 11.25 -0.50 -5.64
C ILE A 161 12.71 -0.04 -5.75
N GLU A 162 13.38 -0.21 -6.89
CA GLU A 162 14.75 0.29 -7.15
C GLU A 162 14.78 1.78 -7.52
N ASN A 163 13.76 2.29 -8.18
CA ASN A 163 13.65 3.71 -8.60
C ASN A 163 13.53 4.72 -7.45
N ASN A 164 13.78 4.29 -6.21
CA ASN A 164 13.84 5.16 -5.05
C ASN A 164 15.33 5.44 -4.78
N PRO A 165 15.89 6.60 -5.21
CA PRO A 165 17.29 6.89 -4.96
C PRO A 165 17.53 6.78 -3.46
N ARG A 166 18.54 5.97 -3.09
CA ARG A 166 19.04 5.88 -1.72
C ARG A 166 19.30 7.32 -1.26
N ALA A 167 18.47 7.79 -0.32
CA ALA A 167 18.77 9.01 0.42
C ALA A 167 20.02 8.78 1.28
#